data_AF-A0A5C7SRC2-F1
#
_entry.id   AF-A0A5C7SRC2-F1
#
_cell.length_a   1.000
_cell.length_b   1.000
_cell.length_c   1.000
_cell.angle_alpha   90.00
_cell.angle_beta   90.00
_cell.angle_gamma   90.00
#
_symmetry.space_group_name_H-M   'P 1'
#
loop_
_entity.id
_entity.type
_entity.pdbx_description
1 polymer ?
#
loop_
_entity_poly.entity_id
_entity_poly.type
_entity_poly.pdbx_seq_one_letter_code
_entity_poly.pdbx_strand_id
1 'polypeptide(L)'
;YSSGSLYADWIAVSAQLQEEGVAGGAEQPVIALVRADAPGVERIDDWKGFGQRLTGSGTTRLTDVEVDPASIWPCARSGPTSMTAFFQLVHLATLTGIARAIERDACAYVRPRKRVFSHGGGTTPREDPLIQQVVGQLASTAYLAGATVGAVAARLGDIDRLRRRGEAVPESLLVDVELAAAKAQVGLVDAVLTSTTRLFDVGGASAVQEDRRLDRHWRNARTLASHNPVIFKARVVGDHAINGTAPGFYWTVGAATG
;
A
#
# COMPACT_ATOMS: atom_id res chain seq x y z
N TYR A 1 -14.02 5.42 0.10
CA TYR A 1 -12.80 6.23 -0.09
C TYR A 1 -12.41 6.19 -1.55
N SER A 2 -12.21 7.36 -2.17
CA SER A 2 -11.83 7.52 -3.57
C SER A 2 -10.44 8.16 -3.65
N SER A 3 -9.41 7.35 -3.43
CA SER A 3 -8.01 7.82 -3.38
C SER A 3 -7.60 8.54 -4.68
N GLY A 4 -7.08 9.76 -4.54
CA GLY A 4 -6.60 10.60 -5.63
C GLY A 4 -7.68 11.41 -6.35
N SER A 5 -8.96 11.26 -6.02
CA SER A 5 -10.07 11.84 -6.81
C SER A 5 -10.05 13.37 -6.85
N LEU A 6 -9.60 14.03 -5.77
CA LEU A 6 -9.46 15.49 -5.71
C LEU A 6 -8.48 16.06 -6.75
N TYR A 7 -7.54 15.24 -7.23
CA TYR A 7 -6.51 15.64 -8.20
C TYR A 7 -6.74 15.05 -9.60
N ALA A 8 -7.75 14.21 -9.77
CA ALA A 8 -7.94 13.44 -10.99
C ALA A 8 -8.76 14.23 -12.03
N ASP A 9 -8.42 14.04 -13.31
CA ASP A 9 -9.27 14.41 -14.45
C ASP A 9 -10.36 13.34 -14.71
N TRP A 10 -10.03 12.09 -14.41
CA TRP A 10 -10.90 10.93 -14.58
C TRP A 10 -10.87 10.04 -13.35
N ILE A 11 -12.04 9.53 -12.95
CA ILE A 11 -12.23 8.67 -11.78
C ILE A 11 -12.66 7.30 -12.29
N ALA A 12 -11.88 6.27 -11.95
CA ALA A 12 -12.30 4.88 -12.17
C ALA A 12 -13.28 4.47 -11.06
N VAL A 13 -14.52 4.17 -11.43
CA VAL A 13 -15.62 3.83 -10.53
C VAL A 13 -15.95 2.35 -10.69
N SER A 14 -15.97 1.60 -9.59
CA SER A 14 -16.58 0.27 -9.57
C SER A 14 -18.09 0.41 -9.45
N ALA A 15 -18.84 -0.16 -10.38
CA ALA A 15 -20.30 -0.14 -10.41
C ALA A 15 -20.86 -1.52 -10.76
N GLN A 16 -22.18 -1.66 -10.60
CA GLN A 16 -22.94 -2.80 -11.11
C GLN A 16 -23.79 -2.30 -12.28
N LEU A 17 -23.74 -3.00 -13.41
CA LEU A 17 -24.65 -2.73 -14.51
C LEU A 17 -26.00 -3.40 -14.21
N GLN A 18 -27.07 -2.61 -14.27
CA GLN A 18 -28.44 -3.10 -14.17
C GLN A 18 -29.12 -2.91 -15.53
N GLU A 19 -29.59 -4.00 -16.13
CA GLU A 19 -30.38 -3.91 -17.36
C GLU A 19 -31.81 -3.44 -17.03
N GLU A 20 -32.25 -2.36 -17.68
CA GLU A 20 -33.62 -1.88 -17.56
C GLU A 20 -34.63 -2.94 -18.02
N GLY A 21 -35.67 -3.17 -17.21
CA GLY A 21 -36.76 -4.10 -17.54
C GLY A 21 -36.53 -5.57 -17.12
N VAL A 22 -35.33 -5.93 -16.62
CA VAL A 22 -35.05 -7.28 -16.08
C VAL A 22 -35.08 -7.24 -14.55
N ALA A 23 -36.28 -7.36 -13.98
CA ALA A 23 -36.43 -7.52 -12.52
C ALA A 23 -35.72 -8.82 -12.07
N GLY A 24 -34.65 -8.67 -11.26
CA GLY A 24 -33.82 -9.79 -10.80
C GLY A 24 -32.69 -10.19 -11.76
N GLY A 25 -32.34 -9.36 -12.74
CA GLY A 25 -31.17 -9.56 -13.59
C GLY A 25 -29.87 -9.62 -12.78
N ALA A 26 -28.91 -10.42 -13.24
CA ALA A 26 -27.62 -10.55 -12.56
C ALA A 26 -26.86 -9.22 -12.61
N GLU A 27 -26.54 -8.65 -11.44
CA GLU A 27 -25.65 -7.50 -11.33
C GLU A 27 -24.29 -7.83 -11.95
N GLN A 28 -23.93 -7.17 -13.05
CA GLN A 28 -22.63 -7.37 -13.68
C GLN A 28 -21.62 -6.32 -13.18
N PRO A 29 -20.51 -6.73 -12.54
CA PRO A 29 -19.51 -5.79 -12.08
C PRO A 29 -18.80 -5.15 -13.27
N VAL A 30 -18.77 -3.82 -13.29
CA VAL A 30 -18.10 -3.01 -14.31
C VAL A 30 -17.15 -2.01 -13.67
N ILE A 31 -16.16 -1.58 -14.43
CA ILE A 31 -15.43 -0.34 -14.17
C ILE A 31 -15.92 0.70 -15.17
N ALA A 32 -16.38 1.83 -14.67
CA ALA A 32 -16.73 3.01 -15.45
C ALA A 32 -15.67 4.09 -15.27
N LEU A 33 -15.21 4.71 -16.37
CA LEU A 33 -14.38 5.90 -16.29
C LEU A 33 -15.25 7.15 -16.35
N VAL A 34 -15.27 7.92 -15.27
CA VAL A 34 -16.12 9.10 -15.12
C VAL A 34 -15.24 10.34 -15.12
N ARG A 35 -15.58 11.37 -15.89
CA ARG A 35 -14.87 12.65 -15.81
C ARG A 35 -15.08 13.26 -14.42
N ALA A 36 -14.01 13.74 -13.80
CA ALA A 36 -14.08 14.31 -12.46
C ALA A 36 -14.88 15.63 -12.39
N ASP A 37 -15.13 16.27 -13.54
CA ASP A 37 -15.91 17.49 -13.71
C ASP A 37 -17.29 17.25 -14.36
N ALA A 38 -17.71 15.99 -14.55
CA ALA A 38 -19.03 15.69 -15.11
C ALA A 38 -20.15 16.21 -14.19
N PRO A 39 -21.28 16.69 -14.77
CA PRO A 39 -22.47 17.00 -13.98
C PRO A 39 -22.87 15.83 -13.08
N GLY A 40 -23.19 16.12 -11.82
CA GLY A 40 -23.55 15.11 -10.83
C GLY A 40 -22.37 14.48 -10.07
N VAL A 41 -21.12 14.82 -10.42
CA VAL A 41 -19.92 14.38 -9.67
C VAL A 41 -19.58 15.40 -8.59
N GLU A 42 -19.61 14.97 -7.33
CA GLU A 42 -19.16 15.75 -6.18
C GLU A 42 -17.96 15.07 -5.51
N ARG A 43 -16.84 15.79 -5.37
CA ARG A 43 -15.63 15.31 -4.71
C ARG A 43 -15.45 16.04 -3.39
N ILE A 44 -15.50 15.30 -2.29
CA ILE A 44 -15.54 15.86 -0.94
C ILE A 44 -14.18 15.64 -0.27
N ASP A 45 -13.56 16.72 0.24
CA ASP A 45 -12.30 16.65 0.99
C ASP A 45 -12.53 16.31 2.48
N ASP A 46 -13.03 15.10 2.71
CA ASP A 46 -13.38 14.56 4.04
C ASP A 46 -12.41 13.49 4.55
N TRP A 47 -11.26 13.28 3.89
CA TRP A 47 -10.22 12.39 4.41
C TRP A 47 -9.52 13.01 5.63
N LYS A 48 -9.82 12.50 6.83
CA LYS A 48 -9.24 12.97 8.11
C LYS A 48 -8.28 11.97 8.77
N GLY A 49 -7.65 11.10 7.98
CA GLY A 49 -6.64 10.15 8.48
C GLY A 49 -5.39 10.85 9.07
N PHE A 50 -4.77 10.27 10.09
CA PHE A 50 -3.58 10.87 10.73
C PHE A 50 -2.30 10.77 9.87
N GLY A 51 -2.26 9.82 8.94
CA GLY A 51 -1.21 9.62 7.94
C GLY A 51 -1.81 9.63 6.54
N GLN A 52 -0.95 9.64 5.52
CA GLN A 52 -1.37 9.73 4.11
C GLN A 52 -2.32 10.92 3.89
N ARG A 53 -2.03 12.07 4.52
CA ARG A 53 -2.96 13.20 4.63
C ARG A 53 -3.25 13.92 3.30
N LEU A 54 -2.39 13.74 2.30
CA LEU A 54 -2.46 14.43 1.01
C LEU A 54 -2.80 13.47 -0.14
N THR A 55 -3.39 12.31 0.15
CA THR A 55 -3.76 11.34 -0.89
C THR A 55 -5.09 11.66 -1.58
N GLY A 56 -5.84 12.66 -1.08
CA GLY A 56 -7.17 12.97 -1.60
C GLY A 56 -8.13 11.78 -1.53
N SER A 57 -8.05 10.97 -0.46
CA SER A 57 -8.84 9.73 -0.28
C SER A 57 -10.24 9.95 0.26
N GLY A 58 -10.85 11.09 -0.01
CA GLY A 58 -12.17 11.45 0.48
C GLY A 58 -13.32 10.70 -0.19
N THR A 59 -14.53 11.22 -0.01
CA THR A 59 -15.76 10.72 -0.61
C THR A 59 -15.95 11.29 -2.02
N THR A 60 -16.34 10.44 -2.98
CA THR A 60 -16.88 10.87 -4.26
C THR A 60 -18.35 10.47 -4.29
N ARG A 61 -19.26 11.44 -4.48
CA ARG A 61 -20.69 11.21 -4.65
C ARG A 61 -21.03 11.36 -6.13
N LEU A 62 -21.81 10.42 -6.64
CA LEU A 62 -22.28 10.39 -8.02
C LEU A 62 -23.81 10.45 -7.96
N THR A 63 -24.41 11.44 -8.62
CA THR A 63 -25.87 11.62 -8.70
C THR A 63 -26.24 11.83 -10.16
N ASP A 64 -26.94 10.86 -10.75
CA ASP A 64 -27.40 10.89 -12.14
C ASP A 64 -26.29 11.26 -13.14
N VAL A 65 -25.08 10.72 -12.92
CA VAL A 65 -23.90 10.99 -13.75
C VAL A 65 -23.98 10.17 -15.02
N GLU A 66 -24.08 10.85 -16.16
CA GLU A 66 -24.00 10.20 -17.47
C GLU A 66 -22.58 9.69 -17.75
N VAL A 67 -22.49 8.45 -18.26
CA VAL A 67 -21.23 7.81 -18.64
C VAL A 67 -21.38 7.29 -20.07
N ASP A 68 -20.41 7.60 -20.92
CA ASP A 68 -20.32 7.03 -22.27
C ASP A 68 -20.21 5.50 -22.16
N PRO A 69 -21.09 4.72 -22.82
CA PRO A 69 -20.98 3.25 -22.85
C PRO A 69 -19.60 2.74 -23.27
N ALA A 70 -18.85 3.48 -24.11
CA ALA A 70 -17.49 3.14 -24.51
C ALA A 70 -16.46 3.26 -23.37
N SER A 71 -16.81 3.97 -22.29
CA SER A 71 -16.01 4.14 -21.06
C SER A 71 -16.40 3.15 -19.95
N ILE A 72 -17.17 2.11 -20.29
CA ILE A 72 -17.61 1.06 -19.37
C ILE A 72 -16.98 -0.27 -19.82
N TRP A 73 -16.26 -0.93 -18.91
CA TRP A 73 -15.67 -2.24 -19.18
C TRP A 73 -16.17 -3.29 -18.18
N PRO A 74 -16.54 -4.49 -18.67
CA PRO A 74 -16.79 -5.63 -17.80
C PRO A 74 -15.59 -5.91 -16.90
N CYS A 75 -15.85 -6.02 -15.60
CA CYS A 75 -14.86 -6.39 -14.60
C CYS A 75 -15.24 -7.75 -14.02
N ALA A 76 -15.19 -8.79 -14.85
CA ALA A 76 -15.49 -10.14 -14.42
C ALA A 76 -14.55 -10.55 -13.28
N ARG A 77 -15.12 -10.78 -12.09
CA ARG A 77 -14.39 -11.22 -10.89
C ARG A 77 -14.34 -12.73 -10.82
N SER A 78 -13.91 -13.36 -11.92
CA SER A 78 -13.84 -14.81 -12.06
C SER A 78 -12.40 -15.26 -12.26
N GLY A 79 -11.89 -16.07 -11.34
CA GLY A 79 -10.59 -16.73 -11.45
C GLY A 79 -9.36 -15.85 -11.12
N PRO A 80 -8.16 -16.44 -11.21
CA PRO A 80 -6.90 -15.79 -10.86
C PRO A 80 -6.61 -14.49 -11.63
N THR A 81 -6.01 -13.51 -10.96
CA THR A 81 -5.63 -12.24 -11.55
C THR A 81 -4.36 -11.67 -10.95
N SER A 82 -3.63 -10.86 -11.73
CA SER A 82 -2.44 -10.13 -11.27
C SER A 82 -2.80 -8.76 -10.66
N MET A 83 -4.06 -8.33 -10.80
CA MET A 83 -4.50 -6.97 -10.44
C MET A 83 -4.34 -6.67 -8.95
N THR A 84 -4.73 -7.60 -8.09
CA THR A 84 -4.61 -7.45 -6.62
C THR A 84 -3.16 -7.37 -6.18
N ALA A 85 -2.31 -8.24 -6.72
CA ALA A 85 -0.87 -8.20 -6.45
C ALA A 85 -0.24 -6.87 -6.92
N PHE A 86 -0.68 -6.32 -8.06
CA PHE A 86 -0.25 -5.00 -8.53
C PHE A 86 -0.67 -3.88 -7.58
N PHE A 87 -1.93 -3.82 -7.17
CA PHE A 87 -2.37 -2.82 -6.19
C PHE A 87 -1.66 -2.95 -4.84
N GLN A 88 -1.41 -4.18 -4.40
CA GLN A 88 -0.64 -4.42 -3.18
C GLN A 88 0.83 -3.98 -3.35
N LEU A 89 1.43 -4.19 -4.52
CA LEU A 89 2.78 -3.73 -4.82
C LEU A 89 2.92 -2.20 -4.65
N VAL A 90 1.93 -1.41 -5.07
CA VAL A 90 1.95 0.05 -4.90
C VAL A 90 2.04 0.45 -3.42
N HIS A 91 1.27 -0.22 -2.55
CA HIS A 91 1.34 0.00 -1.11
C HIS A 91 2.70 -0.42 -0.53
N LEU A 92 3.24 -1.57 -0.95
CA LEU A 92 4.54 -2.07 -0.50
C LEU A 92 5.70 -1.18 -0.96
N ALA A 93 5.63 -0.67 -2.19
CA ALA A 93 6.59 0.29 -2.72
C ALA A 93 6.57 1.60 -1.92
N THR A 94 5.38 2.07 -1.52
CA THR A 94 5.24 3.25 -0.67
C THR A 94 5.82 3.02 0.74
N LEU A 95 5.54 1.86 1.35
CA LEU A 95 6.16 1.46 2.62
C LEU A 95 7.69 1.37 2.53
N THR A 96 8.20 0.85 1.42
CA THR A 96 9.65 0.80 1.14
C THR A 96 10.25 2.20 1.01
N GLY A 97 9.54 3.12 0.38
CA GLY A 97 9.92 4.54 0.34
C GLY A 97 10.00 5.17 1.73
N ILE A 98 9.05 4.83 2.61
CA ILE A 98 9.08 5.25 4.03
C ILE A 98 10.30 4.65 4.74
N ALA A 99 10.60 3.36 4.55
CA ALA A 99 11.79 2.73 5.13
C ALA A 99 13.10 3.43 4.75
N ARG A 100 13.27 3.74 3.45
CA ARG A 100 14.41 4.52 2.95
C ARG A 100 14.45 5.94 3.52
N ALA A 101 13.28 6.56 3.68
CA ALA A 101 13.17 7.89 4.27
C ALA A 101 13.57 7.89 5.75
N ILE A 102 13.22 6.85 6.51
CA ILE A 102 13.63 6.67 7.91
C ILE A 102 15.16 6.59 8.01
N GLU A 103 15.81 5.74 7.21
CA GLU A 103 17.26 5.61 7.18
C GLU A 103 17.95 6.95 6.86
N ARG A 104 17.51 7.62 5.79
CA ARG A 104 18.04 8.92 5.37
C ARG A 104 17.89 9.96 6.47
N ASP A 105 16.70 10.07 7.04
CA ASP A 105 16.39 11.08 8.04
C ASP A 105 17.10 10.79 9.37
N ALA A 106 17.29 9.52 9.76
CA ALA A 106 18.12 9.11 10.90
C ALA A 106 19.59 9.53 10.68
N CYS A 107 20.15 9.24 9.51
CA CYS A 107 21.51 9.64 9.16
C CYS A 107 21.68 11.16 9.20
N ALA A 108 20.76 11.90 8.58
CA ALA A 108 20.77 13.36 8.56
C ALA A 108 20.64 13.96 9.97
N TYR A 109 19.85 13.31 10.83
CA TYR A 109 19.68 13.72 12.22
C TYR A 109 20.93 13.47 13.07
N VAL A 110 21.60 12.32 12.93
CA VAL A 110 22.76 11.94 13.77
C VAL A 110 24.03 12.69 13.38
N ARG A 111 24.34 12.80 12.08
CA ARG A 111 25.62 13.32 11.55
C ARG A 111 26.10 14.65 12.16
N PRO A 112 25.27 15.71 12.27
CA PRO A 112 25.72 17.00 12.78
C PRO A 112 25.68 17.11 14.32
N ARG A 113 25.17 16.10 15.04
CA ARG A 113 24.93 16.23 16.49
C ARG A 113 26.23 16.17 17.28
N LYS A 114 26.28 17.01 18.31
CA LYS A 114 27.39 17.05 19.29
C LYS A 114 26.97 16.71 20.71
N ARG A 115 25.67 16.78 21.02
CA ARG A 115 25.15 16.43 22.36
C ARG A 115 25.28 14.92 22.56
N VAL A 116 26.06 14.53 23.56
CA VAL A 116 26.28 13.14 23.99
C VAL A 116 25.57 12.85 25.31
N PHE A 117 25.45 11.57 25.65
CA PHE A 117 25.01 11.10 26.97
C PHE A 117 26.22 10.60 27.75
N SER A 118 26.26 10.80 29.06
CA SER A 118 27.37 10.37 29.92
C SER A 118 27.58 8.84 29.93
N HIS A 119 26.55 8.09 29.55
CA HIS A 119 26.56 6.62 29.46
C HIS A 119 26.66 6.13 27.99
N GLY A 120 26.94 7.04 27.04
CA GLY A 120 27.19 6.70 25.64
C GLY A 120 28.61 6.14 25.44
N GLY A 121 28.78 5.35 24.39
CA GLY A 121 30.05 4.69 24.08
C GLY A 121 30.97 5.48 23.14
N GLY A 122 30.50 6.60 22.56
CA GLY A 122 31.24 7.40 21.59
C GLY A 122 31.50 8.84 22.02
N THR A 123 32.52 9.48 21.42
CA THR A 123 32.82 10.92 21.67
C THR A 123 31.78 11.85 21.03
N THR A 124 31.11 11.37 19.99
CA THR A 124 29.99 12.04 19.32
C THR A 124 28.92 11.00 18.97
N PRO A 125 27.65 11.41 18.76
CA PRO A 125 26.59 10.48 18.38
C PRO A 125 26.87 9.64 17.13
N ARG A 126 27.60 10.17 16.14
CA ARG A 126 27.99 9.41 14.93
C ARG A 126 29.05 8.34 15.20
N GLU A 127 29.81 8.47 16.27
CA GLU A 127 30.85 7.53 16.70
C GLU A 127 30.37 6.59 17.81
N ASP A 128 29.14 6.77 18.30
CA ASP A 128 28.57 5.90 19.32
C ASP A 128 28.14 4.56 18.69
N PRO A 129 28.69 3.41 19.15
CA PRO A 129 28.39 2.11 18.56
C PRO A 129 26.92 1.70 18.70
N LEU A 130 26.22 2.14 19.74
CA LEU A 130 24.79 1.83 19.92
C LEU A 130 23.93 2.63 18.94
N ILE A 131 24.31 3.88 18.66
CA ILE A 131 23.65 4.68 17.61
C ILE A 131 23.92 4.10 16.23
N GLN A 132 25.17 3.67 15.96
CA GLN A 132 25.52 2.98 14.72
C GLN A 132 24.73 1.68 14.54
N GLN A 133 24.54 0.89 15.61
CA GLN A 133 23.70 -0.31 15.59
C GLN A 133 22.27 0.02 15.16
N VAL A 134 21.66 1.06 15.75
CA VAL A 134 20.30 1.47 15.39
C VAL A 134 20.23 1.87 13.92
N VAL A 135 21.14 2.73 13.45
CA VAL A 135 21.19 3.15 12.04
C VAL A 135 21.39 1.95 11.11
N GLY A 136 22.25 1.00 11.47
CA GLY A 136 22.46 -0.24 10.71
C GLY A 136 21.22 -1.12 10.62
N GLN A 137 20.41 -1.18 11.68
CA GLN A 137 19.13 -1.89 11.66
C GLN A 137 18.11 -1.19 10.73
N LEU A 138 18.04 0.15 10.76
CA LEU A 138 17.16 0.92 9.87
C LEU A 138 17.54 0.73 8.39
N ALA A 139 18.84 0.81 8.09
CA ALA A 139 19.38 0.56 6.74
C ALA A 139 19.10 -0.88 6.27
N SER A 140 19.24 -1.86 7.15
CA SER A 140 18.93 -3.27 6.84
C SER A 140 17.44 -3.45 6.50
N THR A 141 16.54 -2.81 7.24
CA THR A 141 15.10 -2.84 6.90
C THR A 141 14.84 -2.19 5.54
N ALA A 142 15.45 -1.05 5.23
CA ALA A 142 15.31 -0.39 3.94
C ALA A 142 15.82 -1.27 2.77
N TYR A 143 16.95 -1.96 2.96
CA TYR A 143 17.51 -2.91 2.00
C TYR A 143 16.56 -4.09 1.76
N LEU A 144 16.10 -4.75 2.83
CA LEU A 144 15.18 -5.89 2.74
C LEU A 144 13.86 -5.49 2.08
N ALA A 145 13.29 -4.32 2.44
CA ALA A 145 12.10 -3.79 1.81
C ALA A 145 12.26 -3.61 0.30
N GLY A 146 13.39 -3.05 -0.13
CA GLY A 146 13.74 -2.92 -1.54
C GLY A 146 13.82 -4.26 -2.27
N ALA A 147 14.51 -5.24 -1.69
CA ALA A 147 14.64 -6.57 -2.27
C ALA A 147 13.29 -7.29 -2.39
N THR A 148 12.47 -7.23 -1.33
CA THR A 148 11.14 -7.84 -1.30
C THR A 148 10.20 -7.24 -2.35
N VAL A 149 10.14 -5.91 -2.45
CA VAL A 149 9.33 -5.23 -3.47
C VAL A 149 9.82 -5.54 -4.88
N GLY A 150 11.15 -5.57 -5.09
CA GLY A 150 11.75 -5.95 -6.37
C GLY A 150 11.36 -7.37 -6.80
N ALA A 151 11.31 -8.32 -5.87
CA ALA A 151 10.92 -9.70 -6.16
C ALA A 151 9.44 -9.85 -6.58
N VAL A 152 8.52 -9.05 -6.03
CA VAL A 152 7.12 -9.00 -6.45
C VAL A 152 6.99 -8.31 -7.80
N ALA A 153 7.68 -7.18 -7.99
CA ALA A 153 7.68 -6.45 -9.25
C ALA A 153 8.22 -7.28 -10.43
N ALA A 154 9.26 -8.09 -10.21
CA ALA A 154 9.81 -8.98 -11.22
C ALA A 154 8.76 -9.96 -11.77
N ARG A 155 7.99 -10.61 -10.88
CA ARG A 155 6.91 -11.55 -11.22
C ARG A 155 5.77 -10.87 -12.00
N LEU A 156 5.37 -9.68 -11.57
CA LEU A 156 4.40 -8.87 -12.33
C LEU A 156 4.95 -8.50 -13.70
N GLY A 157 6.25 -8.21 -13.80
CA GLY A 157 6.94 -7.95 -15.06
C GLY A 157 6.97 -9.18 -15.99
N ASP A 158 7.12 -10.39 -15.45
CA ASP A 158 7.01 -11.63 -16.23
C ASP A 158 5.60 -11.80 -16.82
N ILE A 159 4.57 -11.59 -15.99
CA ILE A 159 3.16 -11.62 -16.42
C ILE A 159 2.90 -10.59 -17.53
N ASP A 160 3.40 -9.37 -17.36
CA ASP A 160 3.23 -8.30 -18.35
C ASP A 160 3.96 -8.62 -19.67
N ARG A 161 5.17 -9.19 -19.61
CA ARG A 161 5.90 -9.65 -20.81
C ARG A 161 5.14 -10.71 -21.58
N LEU A 162 4.56 -11.70 -20.90
CA LEU A 162 3.72 -12.72 -21.54
C LEU A 162 2.53 -12.09 -22.27
N ARG A 163 1.79 -11.20 -21.59
CA ARG A 163 0.64 -10.50 -22.17
C ARG A 163 1.01 -9.69 -23.41
N ARG A 164 2.12 -8.95 -23.38
CA ARG A 164 2.59 -8.16 -24.53
C ARG A 164 2.97 -9.02 -25.74
N ARG A 165 3.39 -10.27 -25.52
CA ARG A 165 3.67 -11.24 -26.59
C ARG A 165 2.43 -11.98 -27.07
N GLY A 166 1.25 -11.72 -26.49
CA GLY A 166 0.02 -12.46 -26.78
C GLY A 166 0.03 -13.89 -26.23
N GLU A 167 0.94 -14.20 -25.30
CA GLU A 167 1.05 -15.51 -24.69
C GLU A 167 0.08 -15.66 -23.52
N ALA A 168 -0.46 -16.88 -23.35
CA ALA A 168 -1.28 -17.19 -22.19
C ALA A 168 -0.46 -17.08 -20.91
N VAL A 169 -1.01 -16.40 -19.90
CA VAL A 169 -0.38 -16.31 -18.57
C VAL A 169 -0.74 -17.56 -17.78
N PRO A 170 0.23 -18.37 -17.32
CA PRO A 170 -0.05 -19.53 -16.50
C PRO A 170 -0.71 -19.13 -15.17
N GLU A 171 -1.75 -19.86 -14.77
CA GLU A 171 -2.41 -19.67 -13.47
C GLU A 171 -1.43 -19.79 -12.29
N SER A 172 -0.45 -20.70 -12.38
CA SER A 172 0.59 -20.87 -11.37
C SER A 172 1.40 -19.59 -11.12
N LEU A 173 1.62 -18.77 -12.16
CA LEU A 173 2.32 -17.49 -12.04
C LEU A 173 1.44 -16.42 -11.38
N LEU A 174 0.13 -16.45 -11.62
CA LEU A 174 -0.85 -15.58 -10.97
C LEU A 174 -0.98 -15.91 -9.47
N VAL A 175 -1.00 -17.20 -9.14
CA VAL A 175 -0.98 -17.68 -7.74
C VAL A 175 0.33 -17.30 -7.06
N ASP A 176 1.48 -17.54 -7.70
CA ASP A 176 2.79 -17.21 -7.15
C ASP A 176 2.94 -15.71 -6.85
N VAL A 177 2.48 -14.83 -7.75
CA VAL A 177 2.59 -13.39 -7.53
C VAL A 177 1.66 -12.88 -6.42
N GLU A 178 0.45 -13.42 -6.29
CA GLU A 178 -0.47 -13.07 -5.18
C GLU A 178 0.11 -13.52 -3.84
N LEU A 179 0.67 -14.73 -3.76
CA LEU A 179 1.34 -15.22 -2.55
C LEU A 179 2.61 -14.43 -2.23
N ALA A 180 3.39 -14.05 -3.24
CA ALA A 180 4.58 -13.22 -3.05
C ALA A 180 4.20 -11.84 -2.50
N ALA A 181 3.16 -11.21 -3.03
CA ALA A 181 2.64 -9.94 -2.53
C ALA A 181 2.11 -10.07 -1.09
N ALA A 182 1.40 -11.15 -0.77
CA ALA A 182 0.90 -11.42 0.58
C ALA A 182 2.04 -11.64 1.59
N LYS A 183 3.04 -12.46 1.25
CA LYS A 183 4.25 -12.68 2.08
C LYS A 183 5.01 -11.37 2.31
N ALA A 184 5.19 -10.57 1.25
CA ALA A 184 5.81 -9.26 1.34
C ALA A 184 5.03 -8.32 2.28
N GLN A 185 3.70 -8.30 2.19
CA GLN A 185 2.87 -7.50 3.08
C GLN A 185 3.00 -7.92 4.54
N VAL A 186 2.97 -9.22 4.83
CA VAL A 186 3.12 -9.75 6.19
C VAL A 186 4.47 -9.35 6.79
N GLY A 187 5.57 -9.50 6.03
CA GLY A 187 6.91 -9.20 6.52
C GLY A 187 7.20 -7.70 6.62
N LEU A 188 6.85 -6.90 5.59
CA LEU A 188 7.26 -5.50 5.52
C LEU A 188 6.46 -4.59 6.43
N VAL A 189 5.17 -4.84 6.66
CA VAL A 189 4.36 -3.97 7.50
C VAL A 189 4.94 -3.88 8.92
N ASP A 190 5.27 -5.03 9.51
CA ASP A 190 5.83 -5.08 10.87
C ASP A 190 7.25 -4.50 10.93
N ALA A 191 8.11 -4.88 9.98
CA ALA A 191 9.49 -4.41 9.94
C ALA A 191 9.59 -2.88 9.78
N VAL A 192 8.76 -2.29 8.91
CA VAL A 192 8.73 -0.83 8.70
C VAL A 192 8.14 -0.12 9.92
N LEU A 193 7.04 -0.60 10.49
CA LEU A 193 6.48 -0.01 11.71
C LEU A 193 7.48 -0.06 12.88
N THR A 194 8.18 -1.18 13.07
CA THR A 194 9.24 -1.29 14.07
C THR A 194 10.35 -0.26 13.82
N SER A 195 10.76 -0.07 12.56
CA SER A 195 11.76 0.93 12.19
C SER A 195 11.30 2.37 12.47
N THR A 196 10.01 2.67 12.29
CA THR A 196 9.47 4.01 12.59
C THR A 196 9.54 4.34 14.08
N THR A 197 9.37 3.35 14.96
CA THR A 197 9.55 3.52 16.41
C THR A 197 11.03 3.60 16.77
N ARG A 198 11.83 2.68 16.25
CA ARG A 198 13.28 2.59 16.50
C ARG A 198 14.05 3.84 16.04
N LEU A 199 13.54 4.58 15.06
CA LEU A 199 14.07 5.88 14.65
C LEU A 199 14.29 6.84 15.83
N PHE A 200 13.47 6.79 16.89
CA PHE A 200 13.61 7.70 18.01
C PHE A 200 14.79 7.35 18.94
N ASP A 201 15.32 6.12 18.84
CA ASP A 201 16.46 5.65 19.64
C ASP A 201 17.78 6.34 19.24
N VAL A 202 17.88 6.94 18.04
CA VAL A 202 19.08 7.69 17.64
C VAL A 202 19.16 9.11 18.20
N GLY A 203 18.08 9.61 18.81
CA GLY A 203 17.98 11.05 19.08
C GLY A 203 17.40 11.51 20.40
N GLY A 204 16.92 10.58 21.22
CA GLY A 204 16.33 10.88 22.52
C GLY A 204 15.21 11.92 22.44
N ALA A 205 14.99 12.67 23.52
CA ALA A 205 13.90 13.64 23.60
C ALA A 205 13.93 14.75 22.52
N SER A 206 15.08 15.06 21.91
CA SER A 206 15.13 16.03 20.82
C SER A 206 14.56 15.50 19.49
N ALA A 207 14.45 14.18 19.33
CA ALA A 207 13.88 13.59 18.12
C ALA A 207 12.35 13.77 18.05
N VAL A 208 11.68 13.98 19.19
CA VAL A 208 10.22 14.17 19.25
C VAL A 208 9.76 15.61 19.05
N GLN A 209 10.68 16.54 18.73
CA GLN A 209 10.30 17.93 18.45
C GLN A 209 9.39 18.02 17.21
N GLU A 210 8.33 18.81 17.32
CA GLU A 210 7.29 18.92 16.28
C GLU A 210 7.82 19.42 14.93
N ASP A 211 8.80 20.32 14.94
CA ASP A 211 9.45 20.88 13.75
C ASP A 211 10.17 19.81 12.91
N ARG A 212 10.62 18.72 13.52
CA ARG A 212 11.29 17.61 12.83
C ARG A 212 10.33 16.67 12.13
N ARG A 213 9.10 16.57 12.65
CA ARG A 213 8.01 15.76 12.10
C ARG A 213 8.39 14.28 11.89
N LEU A 214 9.30 13.70 12.68
CA LEU A 214 9.78 12.32 12.46
C LEU A 214 8.67 11.27 12.65
N ASP A 215 7.67 11.61 13.47
CA ASP A 215 6.42 10.87 13.68
C ASP A 215 5.61 10.67 12.38
N ARG A 216 5.83 11.50 11.34
CA ARG A 216 5.18 11.36 10.03
C ARG A 216 5.42 9.98 9.42
N HIS A 217 6.57 9.37 9.66
CA HIS A 217 6.92 8.06 9.10
C HIS A 217 6.02 6.98 9.69
N TRP A 218 5.86 6.95 11.02
CA TRP A 218 4.94 6.03 11.70
C TRP A 218 3.50 6.27 11.25
N ARG A 219 3.04 7.53 11.28
CA ARG A 219 1.66 7.88 10.89
C ARG A 219 1.35 7.42 9.46
N ASN A 220 2.22 7.73 8.50
CA ASN A 220 2.03 7.35 7.12
C ASN A 220 2.11 5.82 6.90
N ALA A 221 3.04 5.13 7.56
CA ALA A 221 3.17 3.67 7.46
C ALA A 221 1.97 2.95 8.08
N ARG A 222 1.52 3.38 9.26
CA ARG A 222 0.38 2.80 9.97
C ARG A 222 -0.93 3.00 9.23
N THR A 223 -1.12 4.14 8.56
CA THR A 223 -2.27 4.35 7.68
C THR A 223 -2.26 3.39 6.50
N LEU A 224 -1.13 3.23 5.79
CA LEU A 224 -1.00 2.26 4.69
C LEU A 224 -1.23 0.81 5.15
N ALA A 225 -0.64 0.43 6.29
CA ALA A 225 -0.78 -0.89 6.89
C ALA A 225 -2.22 -1.26 7.26
N SER A 226 -3.13 -0.28 7.31
CA SER A 226 -4.53 -0.47 7.67
C SER A 226 -5.47 -0.60 6.47
N HIS A 227 -4.98 -0.40 5.24
CA HIS A 227 -5.79 -0.53 4.02
C HIS A 227 -6.30 -1.97 3.83
N ASN A 228 -5.40 -2.94 3.96
CA ASN A 228 -5.70 -4.37 3.83
C ASN A 228 -5.21 -5.06 5.11
N PRO A 229 -6.09 -5.59 5.98
CA PRO A 229 -5.66 -6.13 7.26
C PRO A 229 -4.70 -7.31 7.08
N VAL A 230 -3.47 -7.14 7.60
CA VAL A 230 -2.37 -8.09 7.43
C VAL A 230 -2.71 -9.48 7.98
N ILE A 231 -3.53 -9.55 9.04
CA ILE A 231 -3.94 -10.80 9.67
C ILE A 231 -4.60 -11.78 8.68
N PHE A 232 -5.41 -11.27 7.73
CA PHE A 232 -6.06 -12.11 6.73
C PHE A 232 -5.05 -12.62 5.70
N LYS A 233 -4.06 -11.80 5.33
CA LYS A 233 -3.00 -12.21 4.42
C LYS A 233 -2.05 -13.22 5.06
N ALA A 234 -1.77 -13.09 6.36
CA ALA A 234 -1.01 -14.10 7.11
C ALA A 234 -1.74 -15.46 7.11
N ARG A 235 -3.06 -15.48 7.32
CA ARG A 235 -3.87 -16.71 7.18
C ARG A 235 -3.73 -17.32 5.79
N VAL A 236 -3.92 -16.52 4.73
CA VAL A 236 -3.83 -17.02 3.34
C VAL A 236 -2.46 -17.64 3.05
N VAL A 237 -1.38 -16.99 3.48
CA VAL A 237 -0.02 -17.52 3.33
C VAL A 237 0.15 -18.83 4.10
N GLY A 238 -0.33 -18.91 5.34
CA GLY A 238 -0.24 -20.11 6.18
C GLY A 238 -1.04 -21.28 5.63
N ASP A 239 -2.28 -21.04 5.23
CA ASP A 239 -3.17 -22.06 4.65
C ASP A 239 -2.59 -22.63 3.35
N HIS A 240 -2.08 -21.77 2.46
CA HIS A 240 -1.37 -22.24 1.27
C HIS A 240 -0.12 -23.06 1.62
N ALA A 241 0.68 -22.63 2.59
CA ALA A 241 1.92 -23.32 2.96
C ALA A 241 1.69 -24.71 3.57
N ILE A 242 0.57 -24.91 4.28
CA ILE A 242 0.25 -26.17 4.96
C ILE A 242 -0.57 -27.09 4.04
N ASN A 243 -1.60 -26.53 3.39
CA ASN A 243 -2.64 -27.31 2.71
C ASN A 243 -2.56 -27.20 1.18
N GLY A 244 -1.72 -26.31 0.62
CA GLY A 244 -1.69 -26.03 -0.81
C GLY A 244 -2.89 -25.26 -1.33
N THR A 245 -3.76 -24.74 -0.45
CA THR A 245 -4.97 -23.99 -0.81
C THR A 245 -4.61 -22.79 -1.68
N ALA A 246 -5.27 -22.64 -2.84
CA ALA A 246 -5.06 -21.48 -3.70
C ALA A 246 -5.54 -20.19 -3.02
N PRO A 247 -4.85 -19.05 -3.19
CA PRO A 247 -5.29 -17.79 -2.60
C PRO A 247 -6.58 -17.30 -3.27
N GLY A 248 -7.42 -16.59 -2.50
CA GLY A 248 -8.51 -15.81 -3.06
C GLY A 248 -8.00 -14.53 -3.74
N PHE A 249 -8.62 -14.15 -4.85
CA PHE A 249 -8.21 -12.99 -5.65
C PHE A 249 -9.16 -11.79 -5.55
N TYR A 250 -10.40 -11.98 -5.11
CA TYR A 250 -11.38 -10.90 -5.03
C TYR A 250 -11.89 -10.78 -3.60
N TRP A 251 -11.84 -9.57 -3.06
CA TRP A 251 -12.25 -9.25 -1.71
C TRP A 251 -13.22 -8.08 -1.78
N THR A 252 -14.38 -8.21 -1.17
CA THR A 252 -15.39 -7.14 -1.08
C THR A 252 -15.33 -6.48 0.28
N VAL A 253 -15.42 -5.15 0.30
CA VAL A 253 -15.66 -4.37 1.51
C VAL A 253 -17.14 -4.01 1.50
N GLY A 254 -17.85 -4.34 2.58
CA GLY A 254 -19.29 -4.09 2.71
C GLY A 254 -19.72 -4.05 4.16
N ALA A 255 -20.93 -3.53 4.41
CA ALA A 255 -21.56 -3.66 5.71
C ALA A 255 -22.07 -5.09 5.89
N ALA A 256 -21.91 -5.67 7.09
CA ALA A 256 -22.62 -6.89 7.42
C ALA A 256 -24.12 -6.59 7.37
N THR A 257 -24.86 -7.28 6.51
CA THR A 257 -26.32 -7.31 6.59
C THR A 257 -26.67 -8.10 7.84
N GLY A 258 -27.13 -7.41 8.88
CA GLY A 258 -27.67 -8.03 10.08
C GLY A 258 -29.02 -8.68 9.84
#